data_AF-A0A178E310-F1
#
_entry.id   AF-A0A178E310-F1
#
_cell.length_a   1.000
_cell.length_b   1.000
_cell.length_c   1.000
_cell.angle_alpha   90.00
_cell.angle_beta   90.00
_cell.angle_gamma   90.00
#
_symmetry.space_group_name_H-M   'P 1'
#
loop_
_entity.id
_entity.type
_entity.pdbx_description
1 polymer ?
#
loop_
_entity_poly.entity_id
_entity_poly.type
_entity_poly.pdbx_seq_one_letter_code
_entity_poly.pdbx_strand_id
1 'polypeptide(L)'
;MSRHAERYPTTKAGERQKAVVERMKKSGKTFSGALAFFNDWELFWTDDTNLEQLTTTGPFSGTLGAFTTGVRLRTRYKNLLSHALALNPNHPTMFWATSSNRVMETAKHFALGFFGIDYKESGTAALEVISEHSSLGADTLTPGRTCLANKKDYDSGQLKGYRIMFSYRATYLPAIHDRLLEQTGIKFDDWEIYAMQEMCGFETTVRGRSDWCDVFTQEEFLSFEYARDVLHYYRAGPGQAYAASMGWLWLNATTNLLLEGPKAGPLFFSFVHDGDIAPMMTALDVINDEEHLPFDHIPPHRKWRKSQVSPMGGRIIFELLSCKSKTIDVPEKFVRLNINDGITAIPDCQSGPGKSCPLAQFGDRTKRKGEQVGDFRELCELDDNAAERITFLHQGPRS
;
A
#
# COMPACT_ATOMS: atom_id res chain seq x y z
N MET A 1 -3.64 -1.48 8.91
CA MET A 1 -3.18 -0.46 7.95
C MET A 1 -3.71 -0.80 6.56
N SER A 2 -4.26 0.15 5.83
CA SER A 2 -4.82 -0.05 4.47
C SER A 2 -4.28 1.00 3.51
N ARG A 3 -3.95 0.60 2.29
CA ARG A 3 -3.72 1.52 1.18
C ARG A 3 -5.03 2.21 0.83
N HIS A 4 -4.94 3.39 0.22
CA HIS A 4 -6.05 3.90 -0.60
C HIS A 4 -6.50 2.85 -1.65
N ALA A 5 -7.79 2.89 -2.00
CA ALA A 5 -8.39 2.02 -3.00
C ALA A 5 -7.97 2.43 -4.43
N GLU A 6 -8.57 1.79 -5.44
CA GLU A 6 -8.32 2.03 -6.86
C GLU A 6 -8.51 3.50 -7.21
N ARG A 7 -7.60 4.02 -8.04
CA ARG A 7 -7.51 5.44 -8.37
C ARG A 7 -7.12 5.63 -9.81
N TYR A 8 -7.41 6.81 -10.33
CA TYR A 8 -6.83 7.28 -11.58
C TYR A 8 -5.29 7.40 -11.46
N PRO A 9 -4.57 7.45 -12.59
CA PRO A 9 -3.11 7.66 -12.63
C PRO A 9 -2.67 8.86 -11.78
N THR A 10 -1.41 8.85 -11.32
CA THR A 10 -0.86 10.08 -10.74
C THR A 10 -0.70 11.14 -11.82
N THR A 11 -0.63 12.42 -11.46
CA THR A 11 -0.53 13.50 -12.46
C THR A 11 0.57 13.23 -13.49
N LYS A 12 1.79 12.91 -13.03
CA LYS A 12 2.92 12.58 -13.90
C LYS A 12 2.71 11.33 -14.78
N ALA A 13 1.97 10.33 -14.30
CA ALA A 13 1.67 9.13 -15.09
C ALA A 13 0.56 9.42 -16.12
N GLY A 14 -0.48 10.16 -15.72
CA GLY A 14 -1.57 10.61 -16.58
C GLY A 14 -1.09 11.52 -17.71
N GLU A 15 -0.17 12.45 -17.43
CA GLU A 15 0.48 13.30 -18.45
C GLU A 15 1.19 12.46 -19.52
N ARG A 16 1.89 11.40 -19.12
CA ARG A 16 2.58 10.49 -20.06
C ARG A 16 1.60 9.67 -20.89
N GLN A 17 0.56 9.14 -20.26
CA GLN A 17 -0.50 8.43 -20.97
C GLN A 17 -1.22 9.33 -21.97
N LYS A 18 -1.55 10.57 -21.56
CA LYS A 18 -2.14 11.59 -22.44
C LYS A 18 -1.21 11.92 -23.61
N ALA A 19 0.09 12.07 -23.37
CA ALA A 19 1.08 12.32 -24.42
C ALA A 19 1.13 11.19 -25.46
N VAL A 20 1.10 9.92 -25.03
CA VAL A 20 1.01 8.75 -25.94
C VAL A 20 -0.23 8.84 -26.82
N VAL A 21 -1.38 9.07 -26.20
CA VAL A 21 -2.68 9.11 -26.89
C VAL A 21 -2.73 10.27 -27.89
N GLU A 22 -2.29 11.46 -27.47
CA GLU A 22 -2.22 12.62 -28.37
C GLU A 22 -1.28 12.36 -29.55
N ARG A 23 -0.12 11.75 -29.31
CA ARG A 23 0.85 11.45 -30.37
C ARG A 23 0.29 10.46 -31.38
N MET A 24 -0.35 9.39 -30.90
CA MET A 24 -0.99 8.39 -31.77
C MET A 24 -2.16 8.97 -32.57
N LYS A 25 -2.97 9.86 -31.98
CA LYS A 25 -4.03 10.58 -32.71
C LYS A 25 -3.47 11.53 -33.77
N LYS A 26 -2.43 12.30 -33.42
CA LYS A 26 -1.77 13.25 -34.33
C LYS A 26 -1.03 12.57 -35.48
N SER A 27 -0.72 11.27 -35.40
CA SER A 27 -0.05 10.57 -36.49
C SER A 27 -0.94 10.34 -37.72
N GLY A 28 -2.26 10.48 -37.60
CA GLY A 28 -3.21 10.29 -38.71
C GLY A 28 -3.24 8.87 -39.28
N LYS A 29 -2.73 7.89 -38.53
CA LYS A 29 -2.64 6.49 -38.95
C LYS A 29 -3.89 5.74 -38.51
N THR A 30 -4.38 4.83 -39.35
CA THR A 30 -5.33 3.80 -38.92
C THR A 30 -4.57 2.64 -38.32
N PHE A 31 -4.85 2.33 -37.06
CA PHE A 31 -4.23 1.23 -36.34
C PHE A 31 -4.93 -0.10 -36.65
N SER A 32 -4.19 -1.21 -36.61
CA SER A 32 -4.68 -2.55 -36.91
C SER A 32 -4.15 -3.59 -35.89
N GLY A 33 -4.64 -4.82 -35.99
CA GLY A 33 -4.28 -5.89 -35.04
C GLY A 33 -4.68 -5.53 -33.60
N ALA A 34 -3.79 -5.79 -32.64
CA ALA A 34 -4.03 -5.49 -31.23
C ALA A 34 -4.22 -4.00 -30.92
N LEU A 35 -3.84 -3.08 -31.82
CA LEU A 35 -4.04 -1.64 -31.67
C LEU A 35 -5.27 -1.12 -32.41
N ALA A 36 -6.05 -1.99 -33.07
CA ALA A 36 -7.22 -1.56 -33.85
C ALA A 36 -8.28 -0.84 -33.00
N PHE A 37 -8.40 -1.19 -31.72
CA PHE A 37 -9.31 -0.52 -30.78
C PHE A 37 -9.01 0.98 -30.68
N PHE A 38 -7.75 1.39 -30.86
CA PHE A 38 -7.32 2.76 -30.65
C PHE A 38 -7.98 3.76 -31.61
N ASN A 39 -8.44 3.30 -32.78
CA ASN A 39 -9.10 4.16 -33.77
C ASN A 39 -10.35 4.86 -33.22
N ASP A 40 -11.07 4.21 -32.29
CA ASP A 40 -12.30 4.71 -31.67
C ASP A 40 -12.15 4.87 -30.15
N TRP A 41 -10.92 4.82 -29.64
CA TRP A 41 -10.65 4.83 -28.20
C TRP A 41 -10.40 6.24 -27.67
N GLU A 42 -10.93 6.49 -26.48
CA GLU A 42 -10.73 7.73 -25.73
C GLU A 42 -10.18 7.43 -24.33
N LEU A 43 -9.50 8.42 -23.75
CA LEU A 43 -9.04 8.38 -22.36
C LEU A 43 -10.18 7.99 -21.42
N PHE A 44 -9.86 7.18 -20.41
CA PHE A 44 -10.84 6.71 -19.43
C PHE A 44 -11.11 7.72 -18.31
N TRP A 45 -10.59 8.94 -18.43
CA TRP A 45 -10.95 10.10 -17.63
C TRP A 45 -11.15 11.31 -18.55
N THR A 46 -12.05 12.21 -18.17
CA THR A 46 -12.44 13.38 -18.98
C THR A 46 -11.89 14.70 -18.45
N ASP A 47 -11.64 14.78 -17.15
CA ASP A 47 -11.09 15.94 -16.47
C ASP A 47 -9.83 15.53 -15.68
N ASP A 48 -8.74 16.27 -15.88
CA ASP A 48 -7.46 16.04 -15.21
C ASP A 48 -7.56 16.30 -13.68
N THR A 49 -8.62 16.94 -13.18
CA THR A 49 -8.93 17.00 -11.74
C THR A 49 -9.21 15.62 -11.13
N ASN A 50 -9.58 14.62 -11.94
CA ASN A 50 -9.77 13.24 -11.49
C ASN A 50 -8.43 12.52 -11.25
N LEU A 51 -7.32 13.00 -11.82
CA LEU A 51 -6.01 12.38 -11.61
C LEU A 51 -5.70 12.31 -10.12
N GLU A 52 -5.05 11.23 -9.71
CA GLU A 52 -4.79 10.84 -8.33
C GLU A 52 -6.01 10.50 -7.46
N GLN A 53 -7.24 10.79 -7.90
CA GLN A 53 -8.44 10.53 -7.10
C GLN A 53 -8.94 9.11 -7.27
N LEU A 54 -9.75 8.64 -6.30
CA LEU A 54 -10.37 7.33 -6.39
C LEU A 54 -11.21 7.21 -7.65
N THR A 55 -11.19 6.03 -8.26
CA THR A 55 -12.11 5.73 -9.35
C THR A 55 -13.51 5.56 -8.77
N THR A 56 -14.51 6.10 -9.46
CA THR A 56 -15.92 6.14 -9.01
C THR A 56 -16.84 5.26 -9.86
N THR A 57 -16.32 4.70 -10.96
CA THR A 57 -17.06 3.89 -11.93
C THR A 57 -16.32 2.59 -12.23
N GLY A 58 -17.06 1.62 -12.77
CA GLY A 58 -16.55 0.28 -13.06
C GLY A 58 -16.65 -0.70 -11.89
N PRO A 59 -16.51 -2.00 -12.15
CA PRO A 59 -16.64 -3.06 -11.14
C PRO A 59 -15.49 -3.07 -10.12
N PHE A 60 -14.38 -2.42 -10.45
CA PHE A 60 -13.19 -2.30 -9.59
C PHE A 60 -13.00 -0.86 -9.08
N SER A 61 -14.07 -0.05 -9.05
CA SER A 61 -13.95 1.33 -8.60
C SER A 61 -13.46 1.43 -7.16
N GLY A 62 -12.60 2.40 -6.86
CA GLY A 62 -12.01 2.54 -5.53
C GLY A 62 -13.06 2.87 -4.47
N THR A 63 -14.09 3.63 -4.82
CA THR A 63 -15.21 3.91 -3.91
C THR A 63 -15.98 2.63 -3.56
N LEU A 64 -16.26 1.77 -4.55
CA LEU A 64 -16.91 0.47 -4.34
C LEU A 64 -16.02 -0.49 -3.54
N GLY A 65 -14.73 -0.57 -3.87
CA GLY A 65 -13.77 -1.45 -3.20
C GLY A 65 -13.59 -1.09 -1.72
N ALA A 66 -13.49 0.21 -1.41
CA ALA A 66 -13.40 0.71 -0.04
C ALA A 66 -14.67 0.41 0.76
N PHE A 67 -15.85 0.72 0.22
CA PHE A 67 -17.14 0.45 0.87
C PHE A 67 -17.35 -1.05 1.11
N THR A 68 -17.12 -1.87 0.09
CA THR A 68 -17.26 -3.33 0.17
C THR A 68 -16.33 -3.92 1.22
N THR A 69 -15.10 -3.40 1.31
CA THR A 69 -14.14 -3.80 2.37
C THR A 69 -14.70 -3.48 3.76
N GLY A 70 -15.30 -2.31 3.95
CA GLY A 70 -15.99 -1.94 5.19
C GLY A 70 -17.06 -2.95 5.60
N VAL A 71 -17.96 -3.31 4.66
CA VAL A 71 -19.03 -4.29 4.90
C VAL A 71 -18.47 -5.69 5.27
N ARG A 72 -17.43 -6.13 4.54
CA ARG A 72 -16.78 -7.42 4.81
C ARG A 72 -16.14 -7.46 6.20
N LEU A 73 -15.41 -6.42 6.58
CA LEU A 73 -14.77 -6.36 7.89
C LEU A 73 -15.77 -6.16 9.03
N ARG A 74 -16.88 -5.44 8.80
CA ARG A 74 -17.99 -5.36 9.78
C ARG A 74 -18.57 -6.74 10.04
N THR A 75 -18.80 -7.52 8.99
CA THR A 75 -19.29 -8.90 9.11
C THR A 75 -18.31 -9.76 9.90
N ARG A 76 -17.01 -9.65 9.60
CA ARG A 76 -15.95 -10.43 10.26
C ARG A 76 -15.76 -10.06 11.74
N TYR A 77 -15.80 -8.78 12.07
CA TYR A 77 -15.46 -8.24 13.40
C TYR A 77 -16.67 -7.64 14.12
N LYS A 78 -17.88 -8.11 13.81
CA LYS A 78 -19.15 -7.61 14.37
C LYS A 78 -19.12 -7.52 15.89
N ASN A 79 -18.58 -8.54 16.55
CA ASN A 79 -18.44 -8.60 18.01
C ASN A 79 -17.52 -7.51 18.57
N LEU A 80 -16.41 -7.20 17.89
CA LEU A 80 -15.49 -6.13 18.30
C LEU A 80 -16.12 -4.75 18.12
N LEU A 81 -16.92 -4.55 17.06
CA LEU A 81 -17.71 -3.32 16.89
C LEU A 81 -18.74 -3.18 18.02
N SER A 82 -19.53 -4.22 18.31
CA SER A 82 -20.48 -4.18 19.42
C SER A 82 -19.79 -3.88 20.76
N HIS A 83 -18.61 -4.44 20.99
CA HIS A 83 -17.81 -4.16 22.18
C HIS A 83 -17.30 -2.71 22.21
N ALA A 84 -16.82 -2.17 21.09
CA ALA A 84 -16.36 -0.78 20.99
C ALA A 84 -17.45 0.20 21.40
N LEU A 85 -18.66 0.01 20.86
CA LEU A 85 -19.82 0.86 21.13
C LEU A 85 -20.31 0.73 22.59
N ALA A 86 -20.18 -0.46 23.19
CA ALA A 86 -20.54 -0.67 24.58
C ALA A 86 -19.52 -0.08 25.57
N LEU A 87 -18.23 -0.10 25.23
CA LEU A 87 -17.16 0.44 26.08
C LEU A 87 -17.26 1.96 26.23
N ASN A 88 -17.55 2.66 25.13
CA ASN A 88 -17.58 4.12 25.09
C ASN A 88 -18.83 4.63 24.35
N PRO A 89 -20.04 4.51 24.94
CA PRO A 89 -21.30 4.84 24.26
C PRO A 89 -21.42 6.32 23.86
N ASN A 90 -20.64 7.20 24.50
CA ASN A 90 -20.64 8.65 24.26
C ASN A 90 -19.39 9.15 23.52
N HIS A 91 -18.50 8.25 23.07
CA HIS A 91 -17.31 8.65 22.32
C HIS A 91 -17.21 7.86 21.00
N PRO A 92 -16.93 8.55 19.88
CA PRO A 92 -16.78 7.89 18.60
C PRO A 92 -15.59 6.93 18.61
N THR A 93 -15.72 5.82 17.89
CA THR A 93 -14.54 5.01 17.54
C THR A 93 -13.65 5.81 16.59
N MET A 94 -12.39 6.04 16.98
CA MET A 94 -11.45 6.78 16.16
C MET A 94 -10.89 5.91 15.03
N PHE A 95 -10.71 6.52 13.86
CA PHE A 95 -9.95 5.95 12.75
C PHE A 95 -9.13 7.04 12.08
N TRP A 96 -8.05 6.66 11.39
CA TRP A 96 -7.02 7.60 10.93
C TRP A 96 -6.79 7.49 9.44
N ALA A 97 -6.59 8.63 8.77
CA ALA A 97 -6.14 8.67 7.38
C ALA A 97 -5.06 9.72 7.22
N THR A 98 -4.13 9.51 6.29
CA THR A 98 -3.25 10.60 5.87
C THR A 98 -4.05 11.69 5.13
N SER A 99 -3.52 12.91 5.08
CA SER A 99 -4.21 14.08 4.52
C SER A 99 -4.34 14.09 2.99
N SER A 100 -3.91 13.04 2.29
CA SER A 100 -4.15 12.88 0.85
C SER A 100 -5.63 12.58 0.57
N ASN A 101 -6.24 13.29 -0.38
CA ASN A 101 -7.66 13.18 -0.68
C ASN A 101 -8.11 11.74 -0.98
N ARG A 102 -7.41 11.01 -1.86
CA ARG A 102 -7.70 9.59 -2.15
C ARG A 102 -7.65 8.68 -0.91
N VAL A 103 -6.80 8.99 0.06
CA VAL A 103 -6.67 8.22 1.30
C VAL A 103 -7.83 8.54 2.24
N MET A 104 -8.16 9.82 2.40
CA MET A 104 -9.34 10.26 3.17
C MET A 104 -10.64 9.72 2.57
N GLU A 105 -10.82 9.77 1.25
CA GLU A 105 -11.99 9.23 0.58
C GLU A 105 -12.09 7.72 0.73
N THR A 106 -10.97 6.99 0.70
CA THR A 106 -10.96 5.55 1.01
C THR A 106 -11.45 5.30 2.43
N ALA A 107 -10.93 6.05 3.40
CA ALA A 107 -11.32 5.93 4.81
C ALA A 107 -12.81 6.22 5.01
N LYS A 108 -13.34 7.26 4.36
CA LYS A 108 -14.76 7.62 4.42
C LYS A 108 -15.66 6.55 3.81
N HIS A 109 -15.33 6.04 2.61
CA HIS A 109 -16.11 4.97 1.97
C HIS A 109 -16.05 3.66 2.79
N PHE A 110 -14.88 3.32 3.33
CA PHE A 110 -14.76 2.22 4.28
C PHE A 110 -15.67 2.42 5.49
N ALA A 111 -15.67 3.60 6.10
CA ALA A 111 -16.47 3.90 7.29
C ALA A 111 -17.97 3.78 7.03
N LEU A 112 -18.45 4.23 5.85
CA LEU A 112 -19.85 4.02 5.43
C LEU A 112 -20.23 2.54 5.42
N GLY A 113 -19.34 1.66 4.93
CA GLY A 113 -19.58 0.21 4.92
C GLY A 113 -19.42 -0.44 6.29
N PHE A 114 -18.45 0.02 7.09
CA PHE A 114 -18.10 -0.61 8.37
C PHE A 114 -19.02 -0.18 9.52
N PHE A 115 -19.21 1.13 9.71
CA PHE A 115 -19.97 1.69 10.83
C PHE A 115 -21.45 1.88 10.47
N GLY A 116 -21.75 2.21 9.22
CA GLY A 116 -23.11 2.54 8.76
C GLY A 116 -23.11 3.88 8.02
N ILE A 117 -24.16 4.14 7.24
CA ILE A 117 -24.25 5.35 6.42
C ILE A 117 -24.39 6.64 7.24
N ASP A 118 -24.88 6.52 8.47
CA ASP A 118 -25.18 7.58 9.44
C ASP A 118 -24.12 7.68 10.55
N TYR A 119 -22.92 7.11 10.34
CA TYR A 119 -21.90 7.01 11.41
C TYR A 119 -21.46 8.38 11.95
N LYS A 120 -21.55 9.44 11.13
CA LYS A 120 -21.17 10.80 11.52
C LYS A 120 -22.26 11.44 12.36
N GLU A 121 -23.50 11.37 11.89
CA GLU A 121 -24.69 11.93 12.53
C GLU A 121 -24.95 11.25 13.88
N SER A 122 -24.76 9.94 13.95
CA SER A 122 -24.87 9.14 15.18
C SER A 122 -23.66 9.27 16.11
N GLY A 123 -22.57 9.89 15.68
CA GLY A 123 -21.32 9.94 16.45
C GLY A 123 -20.67 8.57 16.68
N THR A 124 -20.99 7.56 15.87
CA THR A 124 -20.47 6.18 15.99
C THR A 124 -18.96 6.11 15.78
N ALA A 125 -18.44 6.90 14.83
CA ALA A 125 -17.02 6.93 14.50
C ALA A 125 -16.56 8.30 14.03
N ALA A 126 -15.28 8.63 14.22
CA ALA A 126 -14.69 9.90 13.82
C ALA A 126 -13.34 9.70 13.12
N LEU A 127 -13.17 10.39 11.99
CA LEU A 127 -11.93 10.39 11.23
C LEU A 127 -10.98 11.45 11.80
N GLU A 128 -9.81 11.02 12.25
CA GLU A 128 -8.67 11.89 12.49
C GLU A 128 -7.76 11.93 11.25
N VAL A 129 -7.49 13.13 10.75
CA VAL A 129 -6.64 13.34 9.58
C VAL A 129 -5.23 13.68 10.03
N ILE A 130 -4.28 12.82 9.68
CA ILE A 130 -2.85 13.01 9.96
C ILE A 130 -2.21 13.69 8.76
N SER A 131 -1.59 14.85 9.00
CA SER A 131 -0.89 15.60 7.95
C SER A 131 0.23 14.77 7.31
N GLU A 132 0.52 15.03 6.05
CA GLU A 132 1.66 14.45 5.32
C GLU A 132 2.87 15.40 5.26
N HIS A 133 2.86 16.47 6.05
CA HIS A 133 3.93 17.46 6.05
C HIS A 133 5.24 16.85 6.59
N SER A 134 6.38 17.25 6.01
CA SER A 134 7.68 16.65 6.36
C SER A 134 8.16 16.98 7.78
N SER A 135 7.58 17.98 8.44
CA SER A 135 7.98 18.42 9.78
C SER A 135 7.44 17.56 10.93
N LEU A 136 6.67 16.50 10.64
CA LEU A 136 6.03 15.69 11.69
C LEU A 136 6.99 14.72 12.41
N GLY A 137 8.24 14.60 11.94
CA GLY A 137 9.19 13.65 12.48
C GLY A 137 8.64 12.23 12.45
N ALA A 138 8.72 11.52 13.58
CA ALA A 138 8.21 10.16 13.72
C ALA A 138 6.70 10.07 14.05
N ASP A 139 6.03 11.20 14.34
CA ASP A 139 4.59 11.20 14.61
C ASP A 139 3.79 11.32 13.30
N THR A 140 3.95 10.32 12.44
CA THR A 140 3.40 10.33 11.08
C THR A 140 2.91 8.96 10.63
N LEU A 141 1.98 8.97 9.67
CA LEU A 141 1.63 7.79 8.86
C LEU A 141 2.42 7.72 7.55
N THR A 142 3.22 8.74 7.22
CA THR A 142 4.00 8.85 5.98
C THR A 142 5.49 9.06 6.23
N PRO A 143 6.20 8.09 6.82
CA PRO A 143 7.60 8.25 7.20
C PRO A 143 8.52 8.47 6.00
N GLY A 144 8.12 8.05 4.79
CA GLY A 144 8.84 8.36 3.55
C GLY A 144 8.88 9.87 3.23
N ARG A 145 7.98 10.68 3.79
CA ARG A 145 7.99 12.14 3.64
C ARG A 145 8.76 12.86 4.74
N THR A 146 8.76 12.30 5.96
CA THR A 146 9.42 12.92 7.12
C THR A 146 10.88 12.51 7.25
N CYS A 147 11.27 11.33 6.74
CA CYS A 147 12.67 10.93 6.71
C CYS A 147 13.45 11.71 5.66
N LEU A 148 14.16 12.78 6.06
CA LEU A 148 14.80 13.70 5.14
C LEU A 148 16.04 13.08 4.47
N ALA A 149 16.85 12.34 5.21
CA ALA A 149 18.01 11.62 4.67
C ALA A 149 17.61 10.66 3.52
N ASN A 150 16.56 9.85 3.71
CA ASN A 150 16.00 8.99 2.65
C ASN A 150 15.68 9.74 1.34
N LYS A 151 15.21 10.99 1.43
CA LYS A 151 14.86 11.80 0.25
C LYS A 151 16.09 12.36 -0.46
N LYS A 152 17.15 12.67 0.29
CA LYS A 152 18.40 13.26 -0.23
C LYS A 152 19.37 12.18 -0.75
N ASP A 153 19.38 11.01 -0.12
CA ASP A 153 20.26 9.90 -0.44
C ASP A 153 19.94 9.34 -1.82
N TYR A 154 20.85 9.60 -2.77
CA TYR A 154 20.73 9.17 -4.15
C TYR A 154 20.94 7.67 -4.32
N ASP A 155 21.80 7.06 -3.50
CA ASP A 155 22.29 5.70 -3.72
C ASP A 155 21.51 4.64 -2.96
N SER A 156 21.15 4.94 -1.71
CA SER A 156 20.49 4.01 -0.79
C SER A 156 19.11 4.48 -0.35
N GLY A 157 18.72 5.71 -0.70
CA GLY A 157 17.41 6.27 -0.47
C GLY A 157 16.36 5.89 -1.53
N GLN A 158 15.24 6.60 -1.54
CA GLN A 158 14.09 6.27 -2.41
C GLN A 158 14.39 6.30 -3.92
N LEU A 159 15.41 7.05 -4.37
CA LEU A 159 15.77 7.17 -5.78
C LEU A 159 16.39 5.88 -6.34
N LYS A 160 16.97 5.04 -5.48
CA LYS A 160 17.51 3.71 -5.84
C LYS A 160 16.48 2.90 -6.62
N GLY A 161 15.24 2.84 -6.15
CA GLY A 161 14.19 2.06 -6.81
C GLY A 161 13.92 2.47 -8.25
N TYR A 162 13.93 3.77 -8.56
CA TYR A 162 13.76 4.23 -9.94
C TYR A 162 14.96 3.84 -10.82
N ARG A 163 16.19 4.02 -10.31
CA ARG A 163 17.41 3.67 -11.03
C ARG A 163 17.46 2.18 -11.38
N ILE A 164 17.21 1.31 -10.41
CA ILE A 164 17.24 -0.15 -10.64
C ILE A 164 16.08 -0.58 -11.57
N MET A 165 14.89 0.03 -11.43
CA MET A 165 13.78 -0.22 -12.37
C MET A 165 14.16 0.18 -13.81
N PHE A 166 14.88 1.30 -14.02
CA PHE A 166 15.32 1.67 -15.38
C PHE A 166 16.34 0.69 -15.94
N SER A 167 17.29 0.23 -15.12
CA SER A 167 18.23 -0.82 -15.53
C SER A 167 17.50 -2.11 -15.94
N TYR A 168 16.49 -2.53 -15.18
CA TYR A 168 15.70 -3.70 -15.54
C TYR A 168 14.84 -3.48 -16.80
N ARG A 169 14.22 -2.30 -16.96
CA ARG A 169 13.44 -1.99 -18.17
C ARG A 169 14.27 -2.08 -19.44
N ALA A 170 15.55 -1.73 -19.38
CA ALA A 170 16.46 -1.83 -20.52
C ALA A 170 16.69 -3.28 -21.00
N THR A 171 16.34 -4.31 -20.20
CA THR A 171 16.52 -5.71 -20.60
C THR A 171 15.36 -6.28 -21.39
N TYR A 172 14.13 -5.75 -21.23
CA TYR A 172 12.92 -6.31 -21.86
C TYR A 172 12.24 -5.37 -22.86
N LEU A 173 12.39 -4.05 -22.71
CA LEU A 173 11.75 -3.09 -23.63
C LEU A 173 12.25 -3.14 -25.09
N PRO A 174 13.52 -3.47 -25.41
CA PRO A 174 13.99 -3.48 -26.80
C PRO A 174 13.14 -4.35 -27.76
N ALA A 175 12.71 -5.54 -27.32
CA ALA A 175 11.86 -6.40 -28.15
C ALA A 175 10.47 -5.79 -28.41
N ILE A 176 9.94 -5.03 -27.44
CA ILE A 176 8.66 -4.32 -27.58
C ILE A 176 8.80 -3.13 -28.53
N HIS A 177 9.91 -2.40 -28.45
CA HIS A 177 10.24 -1.31 -29.37
C HIS A 177 10.20 -1.77 -30.83
N ASP A 178 10.93 -2.86 -31.12
CA ASP A 178 11.04 -3.38 -32.47
C ASP A 178 9.67 -3.84 -33.01
N ARG A 179 8.89 -4.58 -32.20
CA ARG A 179 7.54 -5.01 -32.59
C ARG A 179 6.61 -3.83 -32.86
N LEU A 180 6.54 -2.85 -31.95
CA LEU A 180 5.61 -1.73 -32.11
C LEU A 180 6.03 -0.81 -33.26
N LEU A 181 7.33 -0.66 -33.51
CA LEU A 181 7.83 0.06 -34.68
C LEU A 181 7.44 -0.64 -35.97
N GLU A 182 7.58 -1.96 -36.06
CA GLU A 182 7.17 -2.74 -37.23
C GLU A 182 5.65 -2.65 -37.46
N GLN A 183 4.84 -2.76 -36.40
CA GLN A 183 3.39 -2.74 -36.49
C GLN A 183 2.81 -1.36 -36.84
N THR A 184 3.40 -0.28 -36.31
CA THR A 184 2.81 1.07 -36.38
C THR A 184 3.59 2.05 -37.27
N GLY A 185 4.88 1.80 -37.49
CA GLY A 185 5.82 2.76 -38.04
C GLY A 185 6.11 3.94 -37.10
N ILE A 186 5.75 3.85 -35.81
CA ILE A 186 6.01 4.86 -34.80
C ILE A 186 7.12 4.36 -33.87
N LYS A 187 8.17 5.18 -33.71
CA LYS A 187 9.21 4.92 -32.72
C LYS A 187 8.78 5.48 -31.35
N PHE A 188 8.29 4.62 -30.48
CA PHE A 188 7.98 4.96 -29.09
C PHE A 188 9.26 4.98 -28.25
N ASP A 189 9.30 5.76 -27.18
CA ASP A 189 10.36 5.71 -26.17
C ASP A 189 9.99 4.79 -25.00
N ASP A 190 10.95 4.53 -24.12
CA ASP A 190 10.74 3.64 -22.96
C ASP A 190 9.55 4.09 -22.10
N TRP A 191 9.39 5.40 -21.90
CA TRP A 191 8.34 5.98 -21.07
C TRP A 191 6.97 5.82 -21.70
N GLU A 192 6.87 5.95 -23.01
CA GLU A 192 5.65 5.74 -23.77
C GLU A 192 5.20 4.28 -23.70
N ILE A 193 6.10 3.32 -23.96
CA ILE A 193 5.77 1.88 -23.84
C ILE A 193 5.34 1.53 -22.42
N TYR A 194 6.08 2.02 -21.42
CA TYR A 194 5.74 1.77 -20.03
C TYR A 194 4.40 2.46 -19.62
N ALA A 195 4.08 3.62 -20.19
CA ALA A 195 2.79 4.28 -19.99
C ALA A 195 1.63 3.49 -20.62
N MET A 196 1.84 2.87 -21.78
CA MET A 196 0.86 1.94 -22.39
C MET A 196 0.62 0.71 -21.51
N GLN A 197 1.68 0.14 -20.91
CA GLN A 197 1.53 -0.95 -19.94
C GLN A 197 0.75 -0.50 -18.69
N GLU A 198 1.02 0.71 -18.17
CA GLU A 198 0.25 1.28 -17.06
C GLU A 198 -1.22 1.56 -17.45
N MET A 199 -1.49 1.90 -18.71
CA MET A 199 -2.83 2.19 -19.23
C MET A 199 -3.75 0.98 -19.10
N CYS A 200 -3.26 -0.22 -19.41
CA CYS A 200 -3.98 -1.49 -19.18
C CYS A 200 -4.51 -1.60 -17.74
N GLY A 201 -3.63 -1.38 -16.77
CA GLY A 201 -3.97 -1.49 -15.35
C GLY A 201 -4.98 -0.41 -14.91
N PHE A 202 -4.72 0.86 -15.21
CA PHE A 202 -5.58 1.96 -14.77
C PHE A 202 -6.93 1.95 -15.46
N GLU A 203 -6.99 1.70 -16.77
CA GLU A 203 -8.26 1.63 -17.49
C GLU A 203 -9.14 0.49 -16.96
N THR A 204 -8.55 -0.65 -16.65
CA THR A 204 -9.27 -1.78 -16.03
C THR A 204 -9.97 -1.36 -14.75
N THR A 205 -9.33 -0.53 -13.92
CA THR A 205 -9.96 -0.06 -12.66
C THR A 205 -11.18 0.85 -12.87
N VAL A 206 -11.35 1.42 -14.05
CA VAL A 206 -12.43 2.37 -14.38
C VAL A 206 -13.51 1.74 -15.26
N ARG A 207 -13.09 0.93 -16.24
CA ARG A 207 -13.98 0.32 -17.25
C ARG A 207 -14.25 -1.16 -16.99
N GLY A 208 -13.52 -1.81 -16.08
CA GLY A 208 -13.60 -3.24 -15.81
C GLY A 208 -12.83 -4.12 -16.80
N ARG A 209 -12.34 -3.54 -17.89
CA ARG A 209 -11.50 -4.16 -18.92
C ARG A 209 -10.67 -3.09 -19.63
N SER A 210 -9.62 -3.51 -20.33
CA SER A 210 -8.81 -2.61 -21.14
C SER A 210 -8.23 -3.35 -22.34
N ASP A 211 -8.50 -2.83 -23.54
CA ASP A 211 -7.95 -3.40 -24.78
C ASP A 211 -6.43 -3.12 -24.90
N TRP A 212 -5.89 -2.15 -24.14
CA TRP A 212 -4.45 -1.97 -23.99
C TRP A 212 -3.75 -3.19 -23.39
N CYS A 213 -4.49 -4.04 -22.68
CA CYS A 213 -3.94 -5.29 -22.17
C CYS A 213 -3.59 -6.26 -23.31
N ASP A 214 -4.29 -6.23 -24.44
CA ASP A 214 -4.02 -7.15 -25.56
C ASP A 214 -2.86 -6.70 -26.46
N VAL A 215 -2.31 -5.50 -26.22
CA VAL A 215 -1.13 -4.96 -26.93
C VAL A 215 0.18 -5.66 -26.51
N PHE A 216 0.19 -6.25 -25.32
CA PHE A 216 1.38 -6.86 -24.72
C PHE A 216 1.16 -8.35 -24.49
N THR A 217 2.24 -9.13 -24.62
CA THR A 217 2.20 -10.56 -24.33
C THR A 217 2.19 -10.82 -22.82
N GLN A 218 1.85 -12.05 -22.42
CA GLN A 218 1.93 -12.44 -21.01
C GLN A 218 3.36 -12.30 -20.45
N GLU A 219 4.38 -12.62 -21.22
CA GLU A 219 5.80 -12.51 -20.82
C GLU A 219 6.22 -11.05 -20.60
N GLU A 220 5.67 -10.13 -21.40
CA GLU A 220 5.89 -8.69 -21.23
C GLU A 220 5.19 -8.14 -20.00
N PHE A 221 4.01 -8.67 -19.66
CA PHE A 221 3.37 -8.34 -18.38
C PHE A 221 4.10 -8.94 -17.19
N LEU A 222 4.68 -10.13 -17.28
CA LEU A 222 5.55 -10.68 -16.24
C LEU A 222 6.78 -9.79 -16.04
N SER A 223 7.33 -9.27 -17.14
CA SER A 223 8.43 -8.29 -17.09
C SER A 223 7.99 -6.97 -16.47
N PHE A 224 6.82 -6.45 -16.83
CA PHE A 224 6.25 -5.25 -16.21
C PHE A 224 5.96 -5.44 -14.71
N GLU A 225 5.39 -6.59 -14.31
CA GLU A 225 5.20 -6.96 -12.90
C GLU A 225 6.53 -6.88 -12.15
N TYR A 226 7.58 -7.50 -12.70
CA TYR A 226 8.89 -7.49 -12.06
C TYR A 226 9.54 -6.09 -12.03
N ALA A 227 9.35 -5.27 -13.06
CA ALA A 227 9.78 -3.87 -13.03
C ALA A 227 9.12 -3.11 -11.85
N ARG A 228 7.84 -3.38 -11.57
CA ARG A 228 7.14 -2.84 -10.38
C ARG A 228 7.67 -3.45 -9.09
N ASP A 229 7.96 -4.75 -9.05
CA ASP A 229 8.55 -5.42 -7.89
C ASP A 229 9.86 -4.75 -7.49
N VAL A 230 10.79 -4.63 -8.45
CA VAL A 230 12.10 -3.98 -8.30
C VAL A 230 11.97 -2.53 -7.86
N LEU A 231 11.10 -1.74 -8.51
CA LEU A 231 10.87 -0.34 -8.12
C LEU A 231 10.53 -0.23 -6.65
N HIS A 232 9.54 -1.00 -6.18
CA HIS A 232 9.04 -0.85 -4.81
C HIS A 232 9.92 -1.55 -3.78
N TYR A 233 10.61 -2.63 -4.14
CA TYR A 233 11.60 -3.31 -3.30
C TYR A 233 12.75 -2.36 -2.92
N TYR A 234 13.26 -1.61 -3.90
CA TYR A 234 14.41 -0.70 -3.70
C TYR A 234 14.04 0.75 -3.40
N ARG A 235 12.77 1.15 -3.54
CA ARG A 235 12.30 2.50 -3.18
C ARG A 235 11.89 2.62 -1.73
N ALA A 236 11.21 1.61 -1.19
CA ALA A 236 10.62 1.65 0.15
C ALA A 236 10.53 0.26 0.82
N GLY A 237 11.07 -0.78 0.17
CA GLY A 237 11.04 -2.16 0.65
C GLY A 237 12.40 -2.62 1.18
N PRO A 238 12.63 -3.95 1.26
CA PRO A 238 13.81 -4.53 1.89
C PRO A 238 15.14 -4.19 1.23
N GLY A 239 15.14 -3.73 -0.03
CA GLY A 239 16.36 -3.32 -0.73
C GLY A 239 16.84 -1.90 -0.41
N GLN A 240 16.13 -1.17 0.46
CA GLN A 240 16.34 0.24 0.75
C GLN A 240 16.77 0.44 2.23
N ALA A 241 17.76 1.31 2.47
CA ALA A 241 18.47 1.36 3.75
C ALA A 241 17.65 1.92 4.94
N TYR A 242 16.63 2.72 4.67
CA TYR A 242 15.81 3.42 5.67
C TYR A 242 14.47 2.72 5.93
N ALA A 243 14.09 1.75 5.10
CA ALA A 243 12.75 1.18 5.04
C ALA A 243 12.37 0.48 6.35
N ALA A 244 13.30 -0.26 6.95
CA ALA A 244 13.05 -0.93 8.22
C ALA A 244 12.80 0.07 9.35
N SER A 245 13.58 1.16 9.44
CA SER A 245 13.39 2.20 10.46
C SER A 245 12.06 2.97 10.25
N MET A 246 11.76 3.36 9.01
CA MET A 246 10.48 3.98 8.65
C MET A 246 9.28 3.08 9.02
N GLY A 247 9.34 1.79 8.71
CA GLY A 247 8.29 0.83 9.02
C GLY A 247 8.15 0.52 10.51
N TRP A 248 9.26 0.58 11.25
CA TRP A 248 9.29 0.25 12.67
C TRP A 248 8.44 1.20 13.50
N LEU A 249 8.30 2.48 13.10
CA LEU A 249 7.43 3.45 13.80
C LEU A 249 6.00 2.92 13.97
N TRP A 250 5.38 2.46 12.88
CA TRP A 250 4.01 1.96 12.91
C TRP A 250 3.93 0.57 13.55
N LEU A 251 4.93 -0.29 13.32
CA LEU A 251 5.01 -1.61 13.94
C LEU A 251 5.10 -1.51 15.48
N ASN A 252 5.93 -0.59 15.99
CA ASN A 252 6.11 -0.33 17.41
C ASN A 252 4.80 0.20 18.03
N ALA A 253 4.19 1.22 17.42
CA ALA A 253 2.92 1.75 17.89
C ALA A 253 1.83 0.66 17.96
N THR A 254 1.70 -0.14 16.90
CA THR A 254 0.74 -1.25 16.85
C THR A 254 1.06 -2.34 17.88
N THR A 255 2.33 -2.66 18.08
CA THR A 255 2.75 -3.64 19.10
C THR A 255 2.37 -3.18 20.50
N ASN A 256 2.56 -1.89 20.81
CA ASN A 256 2.16 -1.32 22.10
C ASN A 256 0.64 -1.43 22.34
N LEU A 257 -0.17 -1.16 21.31
CA LEU A 257 -1.64 -1.35 21.39
C LEU A 257 -2.01 -2.82 21.64
N LEU A 258 -1.34 -3.76 20.98
CA LEU A 258 -1.58 -5.19 21.15
C LEU A 258 -1.17 -5.67 22.56
N LEU A 259 -0.08 -5.14 23.11
CA LEU A 259 0.40 -5.44 24.46
C LEU A 259 -0.52 -4.84 25.54
N GLU A 260 -1.02 -3.63 25.33
CA GLU A 260 -2.01 -3.00 26.20
C GLU A 260 -3.36 -3.75 26.16
N GLY A 261 -3.70 -4.34 25.02
CA GLY A 261 -4.84 -5.22 24.86
C GLY A 261 -6.18 -4.47 24.93
N PRO A 262 -7.22 -5.04 25.56
CA PRO A 262 -8.57 -4.44 25.56
C PRO A 262 -8.65 -3.00 26.09
N LYS A 263 -7.68 -2.57 26.93
CA LYS A 263 -7.63 -1.20 27.46
C LYS A 263 -7.36 -0.15 26.38
N ALA A 264 -6.56 -0.51 25.36
CA ALA A 264 -6.28 0.38 24.24
C ALA A 264 -7.53 0.64 23.37
N GLY A 265 -8.48 -0.29 23.39
CA GLY A 265 -9.66 -0.31 22.53
C GLY A 265 -9.61 -1.46 21.51
N PRO A 266 -10.78 -1.87 20.96
CA PRO A 266 -10.85 -3.10 20.16
C PRO A 266 -10.61 -2.91 18.66
N LEU A 267 -10.61 -1.68 18.15
CA LEU A 267 -10.59 -1.39 16.70
C LEU A 267 -9.62 -0.25 16.38
N PHE A 268 -8.74 -0.45 15.40
CA PHE A 268 -7.82 0.57 14.91
C PHE A 268 -7.71 0.48 13.38
N PHE A 269 -8.18 1.51 12.68
CA PHE A 269 -8.13 1.57 11.22
C PHE A 269 -7.27 2.75 10.78
N SER A 270 -6.16 2.48 10.10
CA SER A 270 -5.27 3.51 9.53
C SER A 270 -5.18 3.36 8.02
N PHE A 271 -5.45 4.44 7.29
CA PHE A 271 -5.40 4.51 5.83
C PHE A 271 -4.19 5.33 5.38
N VAL A 272 -3.42 4.79 4.44
CA VAL A 272 -2.08 5.27 4.01
C VAL A 272 -1.83 5.05 2.51
N HIS A 273 -0.60 5.27 2.03
CA HIS A 273 -0.16 4.93 0.67
C HIS A 273 0.54 3.57 0.62
N ASP A 274 0.80 3.06 -0.58
CA ASP A 274 1.58 1.82 -0.74
C ASP A 274 3.03 1.98 -0.29
N GLY A 275 3.58 3.19 -0.44
CA GLY A 275 4.92 3.54 0.04
C GLY A 275 5.07 3.52 1.56
N ASP A 276 3.98 3.47 2.33
CA ASP A 276 4.00 3.37 3.79
C ASP A 276 3.82 1.92 4.27
N ILE A 277 3.18 1.08 3.44
CA ILE A 277 3.02 -0.36 3.69
C ILE A 277 4.33 -1.13 3.49
N ALA A 278 5.07 -0.84 2.42
CA ALA A 278 6.32 -1.55 2.11
C ALA A 278 7.39 -1.43 3.22
N PRO A 279 7.60 -0.25 3.83
CA PRO A 279 8.46 -0.09 5.00
C PRO A 279 8.01 -0.95 6.18
N MET A 280 6.71 -0.92 6.49
CA MET A 280 6.14 -1.74 7.57
C MET A 280 6.46 -3.22 7.35
N MET A 281 6.21 -3.73 6.13
CA MET A 281 6.49 -5.11 5.76
C MET A 281 7.98 -5.47 5.92
N THR A 282 8.85 -4.53 5.58
CA THR A 282 10.30 -4.64 5.80
C THR A 282 10.64 -4.73 7.29
N ALA A 283 10.02 -3.91 8.14
CA ALA A 283 10.23 -3.92 9.58
C ALA A 283 9.71 -5.22 10.26
N LEU A 284 8.55 -5.73 9.83
CA LEU A 284 8.05 -7.03 10.27
C LEU A 284 8.97 -8.17 9.89
N ASP A 285 9.74 -7.98 8.82
CA ASP A 285 10.62 -8.96 8.23
C ASP A 285 9.83 -10.19 7.76
N VAL A 286 8.82 -9.91 6.92
CA VAL A 286 7.92 -10.88 6.26
C VAL A 286 7.96 -10.67 4.75
N ILE A 287 7.76 -11.73 3.97
CA ILE A 287 7.85 -11.67 2.49
C ILE A 287 9.23 -11.17 2.04
N ASN A 288 10.29 -11.66 2.71
CA ASN A 288 11.67 -11.34 2.40
C ASN A 288 12.35 -12.47 1.65
N ASP A 289 12.96 -12.11 0.53
CA ASP A 289 13.87 -12.94 -0.24
C ASP A 289 15.20 -13.14 0.50
N GLU A 290 15.86 -14.27 0.26
CA GLU A 290 17.18 -14.57 0.84
C GLU A 290 18.27 -13.68 0.26
N GLU A 291 18.14 -13.38 -1.04
CA GLU A 291 19.00 -12.46 -1.77
C GLU A 291 18.19 -11.25 -2.25
N HIS A 292 18.87 -10.12 -2.45
CA HIS A 292 18.24 -8.95 -3.03
C HIS A 292 17.80 -9.21 -4.47
N LEU A 293 16.67 -8.61 -4.86
CA LEU A 293 16.11 -8.80 -6.21
C LEU A 293 17.10 -8.33 -7.30
N PRO A 294 17.50 -9.19 -8.25
CA PRO A 294 18.41 -8.81 -9.34
C PRO A 294 17.73 -7.85 -10.33
N PHE A 295 18.53 -7.10 -11.08
CA PHE A 295 18.03 -6.11 -12.05
C PHE A 295 18.06 -6.59 -13.50
N ASP A 296 18.55 -7.80 -13.76
CA ASP A 296 18.79 -8.32 -15.11
C ASP A 296 17.90 -9.50 -15.49
N HIS A 297 17.25 -10.16 -14.52
CA HIS A 297 16.33 -11.27 -14.75
C HIS A 297 15.24 -11.35 -13.66
N ILE A 298 14.20 -12.14 -13.91
CA ILE A 298 13.12 -12.42 -12.95
C ILE A 298 13.49 -13.70 -12.16
N PRO A 299 13.70 -13.63 -10.83
CA PRO A 299 13.85 -14.85 -10.05
C PRO A 299 12.52 -15.61 -9.98
N PRO A 300 12.49 -16.91 -10.31
CA PRO A 300 11.26 -17.69 -10.41
C PRO A 300 10.58 -17.88 -9.04
N HIS A 301 11.37 -17.94 -7.97
CA HIS A 301 10.89 -18.22 -6.61
C HIS A 301 10.89 -17.00 -5.69
N ARG A 302 10.93 -15.78 -6.26
CA ARG A 302 10.89 -14.55 -5.45
C ARG A 302 9.61 -14.51 -4.59
N LYS A 303 9.79 -14.14 -3.33
CA LYS A 303 8.72 -13.91 -2.36
C LYS A 303 8.18 -12.51 -2.52
N TRP A 304 9.04 -11.50 -2.71
CA TRP A 304 8.59 -10.12 -2.88
C TRP A 304 7.90 -9.94 -4.23
N ARG A 305 6.58 -9.70 -4.14
CA ARG A 305 5.74 -9.28 -5.26
C ARG A 305 4.93 -8.08 -4.82
N LYS A 306 5.09 -6.94 -5.49
CA LYS A 306 4.37 -5.70 -5.15
C LYS A 306 2.86 -5.90 -5.19
N SER A 307 2.38 -6.74 -6.11
CA SER A 307 0.98 -7.17 -6.25
C SER A 307 0.44 -7.90 -5.01
N GLN A 308 1.30 -8.59 -4.27
CA GLN A 308 0.96 -9.32 -3.04
C GLN A 308 1.21 -8.49 -1.77
N VAL A 309 2.10 -7.50 -1.82
CA VAL A 309 2.43 -6.62 -0.69
C VAL A 309 1.40 -5.51 -0.52
N SER A 310 1.18 -4.72 -1.58
CA SER A 310 0.29 -3.56 -1.51
C SER A 310 -0.41 -3.28 -2.85
N PRO A 311 -1.34 -4.16 -3.29
CA PRO A 311 -2.23 -3.87 -4.42
C PRO A 311 -3.09 -2.62 -4.12
N MET A 312 -3.87 -2.14 -5.08
CA MET A 312 -4.88 -1.10 -4.77
C MET A 312 -5.84 -1.65 -3.70
N GLY A 313 -6.17 -0.85 -2.69
CA GLY A 313 -6.97 -1.31 -1.55
C GLY A 313 -6.31 -2.38 -0.66
N GLY A 314 -5.02 -2.66 -0.88
CA GLY A 314 -4.26 -3.64 -0.11
C GLY A 314 -4.21 -3.30 1.37
N ARG A 315 -4.25 -4.33 2.22
CA ARG A 315 -4.42 -4.20 3.68
C ARG A 315 -3.60 -5.20 4.45
N ILE A 316 -3.10 -4.75 5.60
CA ILE A 316 -2.45 -5.57 6.62
C ILE A 316 -3.24 -5.40 7.91
N ILE A 317 -3.69 -6.53 8.47
CA ILE A 317 -4.47 -6.60 9.70
C ILE A 317 -3.71 -7.44 10.71
N PHE A 318 -3.56 -6.88 11.91
CA PHE A 318 -3.09 -7.60 13.09
C PHE A 318 -4.32 -7.93 13.93
N GLU A 319 -4.53 -9.21 14.20
CA GLU A 319 -5.61 -9.70 15.05
C GLU A 319 -5.04 -10.18 16.37
N LEU A 320 -5.48 -9.60 17.49
CA LEU A 320 -5.18 -10.11 18.83
C LEU A 320 -6.17 -11.21 19.19
N LEU A 321 -5.69 -12.45 19.18
CA LEU A 321 -6.44 -13.64 19.52
C LEU A 321 -6.35 -13.92 21.03
N SER A 322 -7.45 -14.43 21.60
CA SER A 322 -7.51 -14.94 22.96
C SER A 322 -7.92 -16.40 22.89
N CYS A 323 -6.99 -17.31 23.13
CA CYS A 323 -7.23 -18.74 22.98
C CYS A 323 -7.11 -19.44 24.33
N LYS A 324 -8.12 -20.24 24.69
CA LYS A 324 -8.07 -21.08 25.90
C LYS A 324 -7.48 -22.44 25.53
N SER A 325 -6.40 -22.83 26.20
CA SER A 325 -5.88 -24.21 26.11
C SER A 325 -6.72 -25.14 26.98
N LYS A 326 -6.78 -26.44 26.62
CA LYS A 326 -7.42 -27.45 27.47
C LYS A 326 -6.70 -27.61 28.83
N THR A 327 -5.44 -27.20 28.92
CA THR A 327 -4.56 -27.42 30.07
C THR A 327 -4.28 -26.15 30.89
N ILE A 328 -4.66 -24.96 30.38
CA ILE A 328 -4.38 -23.67 31.02
C ILE A 328 -5.69 -22.90 31.16
N ASP A 329 -6.04 -22.51 32.38
CA ASP A 329 -7.31 -21.82 32.65
C ASP A 329 -7.32 -20.36 32.20
N VAL A 330 -6.16 -19.71 32.16
CA VAL A 330 -6.02 -18.33 31.68
C VAL A 330 -5.86 -18.34 30.15
N PRO A 331 -6.72 -17.63 29.39
CA PRO A 331 -6.57 -17.54 27.94
C PRO A 331 -5.26 -16.88 27.55
N GLU A 332 -4.47 -17.58 26.73
CA GLU A 332 -3.23 -17.06 26.16
C GLU A 332 -3.53 -16.12 24.98
N LYS A 333 -2.61 -15.17 24.75
CA LYS A 333 -2.75 -14.15 23.70
C LYS A 333 -1.79 -14.41 22.55
N PHE A 334 -2.32 -14.30 21.34
CA PHE A 334 -1.56 -14.51 20.11
C PHE A 334 -1.86 -13.41 19.09
N VAL A 335 -0.89 -13.06 18.27
CA VAL A 335 -1.02 -12.14 17.14
C VAL A 335 -1.11 -12.95 15.87
N ARG A 336 -2.19 -12.77 15.12
CA ARG A 336 -2.33 -13.32 13.76
C ARG A 336 -2.21 -12.20 12.75
N LEU A 337 -1.39 -12.43 11.73
CA LEU A 337 -1.18 -11.49 10.64
C LEU A 337 -2.01 -11.90 9.43
N ASN A 338 -2.78 -10.96 8.89
CA ASN A 338 -3.56 -11.12 7.66
C ASN A 338 -3.10 -10.06 6.66
N ILE A 339 -2.57 -10.51 5.53
CA ILE A 339 -2.11 -9.66 4.43
C ILE A 339 -3.00 -9.94 3.23
N ASN A 340 -3.78 -8.94 2.80
CA ASN A 340 -4.66 -9.04 1.64
C ASN A 340 -5.59 -10.27 1.68
N ASP A 341 -6.16 -10.55 2.85
CA ASP A 341 -7.03 -11.70 3.18
C ASP A 341 -6.29 -13.06 3.27
N GLY A 342 -4.97 -13.08 3.07
CA GLY A 342 -4.10 -14.24 3.30
C GLY A 342 -3.53 -14.27 4.72
N ILE A 343 -3.91 -15.29 5.50
CA ILE A 343 -3.30 -15.53 6.82
C ILE A 343 -1.83 -15.90 6.62
N THR A 344 -0.94 -15.06 7.14
CA THR A 344 0.50 -15.16 6.93
C THR A 344 1.19 -15.45 8.26
N ALA A 345 1.94 -16.55 8.30
CA ALA A 345 2.76 -16.88 9.46
C ALA A 345 3.96 -15.92 9.52
N ILE A 346 4.30 -15.46 10.73
CA ILE A 346 5.50 -14.64 10.94
C ILE A 346 6.69 -15.60 11.07
N PRO A 347 7.76 -15.44 10.26
CA PRO A 347 8.98 -16.23 10.41
C PRO A 347 9.47 -16.22 11.85
N ASP A 348 9.86 -17.41 12.34
CA ASP A 348 10.34 -17.64 13.70
C ASP A 348 9.35 -17.28 14.83
N CYS A 349 8.08 -16.94 14.52
CA CYS A 349 7.03 -16.69 15.50
C CYS A 349 5.68 -17.23 15.05
N GLN A 350 5.54 -18.56 15.09
CA GLN A 350 4.37 -19.27 14.55
C GLN A 350 3.94 -20.47 15.40
N SER A 351 4.30 -20.47 16.69
CA SER A 351 4.01 -21.57 17.63
C SER A 351 2.57 -21.56 18.18
N GLY A 352 1.83 -20.48 17.95
CA GLY A 352 0.45 -20.33 18.39
C GLY A 352 -0.60 -20.99 17.48
N PRO A 353 -1.86 -21.04 17.92
CA PRO A 353 -2.97 -21.60 17.13
C PRO A 353 -3.08 -20.98 15.74
N GLY A 354 -3.22 -21.82 14.71
CA GLY A 354 -3.30 -21.35 13.32
C GLY A 354 -2.04 -20.64 12.82
N LYS A 355 -0.86 -21.03 13.32
CA LYS A 355 0.45 -20.40 13.03
C LYS A 355 0.52 -18.93 13.47
N SER A 356 -0.21 -18.58 14.52
CA SER A 356 -0.12 -17.26 15.15
C SER A 356 1.14 -17.13 16.01
N CYS A 357 1.53 -15.90 16.32
CA CYS A 357 2.71 -15.55 17.11
C CYS A 357 2.30 -15.29 18.57
N PRO A 358 2.87 -15.96 19.59
CA PRO A 358 2.61 -15.61 20.99
C PRO A 358 2.85 -14.12 21.25
N LEU A 359 1.95 -13.44 21.96
CA LEU A 359 1.99 -11.97 22.11
C LEU A 359 3.30 -11.47 22.71
N ALA A 360 3.83 -12.15 23.73
CA ALA A 360 5.12 -11.79 24.33
C ALA A 360 6.28 -11.89 23.32
N GLN A 361 6.33 -12.98 22.56
CA GLN A 361 7.34 -13.19 21.52
C GLN A 361 7.22 -12.15 20.39
N PHE A 362 6.00 -11.74 20.04
CA PHE A 362 5.76 -10.64 19.10
C PHE A 362 6.35 -9.33 19.61
N GLY A 363 6.09 -8.99 20.88
CA GLY A 363 6.67 -7.82 21.54
C GLY A 363 8.20 -7.81 21.53
N ASP A 364 8.82 -8.92 21.93
CA ASP A 364 10.28 -9.08 21.95
C ASP A 364 10.89 -8.99 20.54
N ARG A 365 10.20 -9.50 19.51
CA ARG A 365 10.62 -9.37 18.11
C ARG A 365 10.61 -7.90 17.67
N THR A 366 9.52 -7.17 17.94
CA THR A 366 9.43 -5.74 17.59
C THR A 366 10.49 -4.92 18.32
N LYS A 367 10.75 -5.20 19.61
CA LYS A 367 11.79 -4.53 20.38
C LYS A 367 13.18 -4.75 19.78
N ARG A 368 13.56 -6.00 19.50
CA ARG A 368 14.85 -6.33 18.85
C ARG A 368 14.99 -5.68 17.48
N LYS A 369 13.90 -5.59 16.71
CA LYS A 369 13.91 -4.86 15.44
C LYS A 369 14.22 -3.37 15.65
N GLY A 370 13.67 -2.76 16.69
CA GLY A 370 13.95 -1.35 17.05
C GLY A 370 15.42 -1.12 17.38
N GLU A 371 15.99 -2.00 18.21
CA GLU A 371 17.43 -1.98 18.53
C GLU A 371 18.31 -2.15 17.28
N GLN A 372 17.88 -2.98 16.31
CA GLN A 372 18.59 -3.20 15.05
C GLN A 372 18.55 -1.97 14.12
N VAL A 373 17.41 -1.29 14.02
CA VAL A 373 17.22 -0.20 13.04
C VAL A 373 17.67 1.16 13.56
N GLY A 374 17.91 1.28 14.87
CA GLY A 374 18.40 2.51 15.50
C GLY A 374 17.35 3.61 15.65
N ASP A 375 17.80 4.78 16.09
CA ASP A 375 16.94 5.95 16.27
C ASP A 375 16.52 6.55 14.92
N PHE A 376 15.22 6.80 14.77
CA PHE A 376 14.66 7.33 13.53
C PHE A 376 15.13 8.75 13.24
N ARG A 377 15.27 9.62 14.25
CA ARG A 377 15.68 11.02 14.03
C ARG A 377 17.13 11.08 13.59
N GLU A 378 18.00 10.32 14.25
CA GLU A 378 19.41 10.23 13.89
C GLU A 378 19.57 9.72 12.45
N LEU A 379 18.96 8.57 12.12
CA LEU A 379 19.05 7.99 10.79
C LEU A 379 18.49 8.93 9.70
N CYS A 380 17.44 9.67 10.02
CA CYS A 380 16.75 10.54 9.06
C CYS A 380 17.25 11.99 9.04
N GLU A 381 18.30 12.32 9.79
CA GLU A 381 18.85 13.68 9.95
C GLU A 381 17.78 14.70 10.38
N LEU A 382 17.01 14.38 11.42
CA LEU A 382 15.96 15.26 11.95
C LEU A 382 16.47 16.08 13.13
N ASP A 383 15.83 17.24 13.35
CA ASP A 383 16.13 18.11 14.50
C ASP A 383 15.85 17.40 15.83
N ASP A 384 16.59 17.76 16.89
CA ASP A 384 16.44 17.17 18.23
C ASP A 384 15.03 17.34 18.81
N ASN A 385 14.30 18.37 18.39
CA ASN A 385 12.92 18.62 18.82
C ASN A 385 11.86 17.89 17.97
N ALA A 386 12.26 17.16 16.92
CA ALA A 386 11.34 16.39 16.11
C ALA A 386 10.70 15.29 16.95
N ALA A 387 9.45 14.94 16.62
CA ALA A 387 8.74 13.88 17.33
C ALA A 387 9.48 12.53 17.21
N GLU A 388 9.51 11.78 18.30
CA GLU A 388 10.26 10.52 18.45
C GLU A 388 9.43 9.27 18.11
N ARG A 389 8.10 9.39 18.15
CA ARG A 389 7.18 8.26 17.94
C ARG A 389 5.79 8.73 17.54
N ILE A 390 4.98 7.77 17.08
CA ILE A 390 3.55 7.95 16.86
C ILE A 390 2.82 8.15 18.21
N THR A 391 1.99 9.20 18.30
CA THR A 391 1.22 9.54 19.50
C THR A 391 -0.30 9.57 19.28
N PHE A 392 -0.76 9.70 18.04
CA PHE A 392 -2.19 9.85 17.71
C PHE A 392 -3.00 8.54 17.73
N LEU A 393 -2.37 7.37 17.76
CA LEU A 393 -3.07 6.08 17.73
C LEU A 393 -3.60 5.68 19.11
N HIS A 394 -4.76 6.19 19.50
CA HIS A 394 -5.44 5.83 20.75
C HIS A 394 -6.97 5.87 20.60
N GLN A 395 -7.70 5.05 21.37
CA GLN A 395 -9.14 5.20 21.52
C GLN A 395 -9.44 5.98 22.82
N GLY A 396 -10.42 6.90 22.78
CA GLY A 396 -10.78 7.75 23.92
C GLY A 396 -10.07 9.12 23.98
N PRO A 397 -10.44 9.99 24.93
CA PRO A 397 -9.90 11.34 25.03
C PRO A 397 -8.39 11.34 25.35
N ARG A 398 -7.65 12.28 24.75
CA ARG A 398 -6.25 12.55 25.13
C ARG A 398 -6.24 13.08 26.57
N SER A 399 -5.65 12.32 27.49
CA SER A 399 -5.40 12.76 28.87
C SER A 399 -4.38 13.88 28.92
#